data_AF-A0A955JZH7-F1
#
_entry.id   AF-A0A955JZH7-F1
#
_cell.length_a   1.000
_cell.length_b   1.000
_cell.length_c   1.000
_cell.angle_alpha   90.00
_cell.angle_beta   90.00
_cell.angle_gamma   90.00
#
_symmetry.space_group_name_H-M   'P 1'
#
loop_
_entity.id
_entity.type
_entity.pdbx_description
1 polymer ?
#
loop_
_entity_poly.entity_id
_entity_poly.type
_entity_poly.pdbx_seq_one_letter_code
_entity_poly.pdbx_strand_id
1 'polypeptide(L)' 'NDRVTLLQINESTAKIFGEIAAELRTAGKPIQQNDIWIAALCKQHGYSLLTADKGFKHIIGLDVIWC' A
#
# COMPACT_ATOMS: atom_id res chain seq x y z
N ASN A 1 23.37 10.53 9.70
CA ASN A 1 22.17 10.83 10.50
C ASN A 1 21.01 10.70 9.55
N ASP A 2 20.42 9.51 9.47
CA ASP A 2 19.47 9.19 8.41
C ASP A 2 18.08 9.61 8.84
N ARG A 3 17.58 10.70 8.23
CA ARG A 3 16.24 11.25 8.48
C ARG A 3 15.13 10.36 7.94
N VAL A 4 15.46 9.37 7.13
CA VAL A 4 14.54 8.46 6.45
C VAL A 4 15.19 7.09 6.32
N THR A 5 14.36 6.03 6.32
CA THR A 5 14.78 4.66 6.06
C THR A 5 14.12 4.18 4.78
N LEU A 6 14.93 3.65 3.84
CA LEU A 6 14.41 3.08 2.60
C LEU A 6 13.97 1.63 2.85
N LEU A 7 12.71 1.34 2.50
CA LEU A 7 12.18 -0.02 2.51
C LEU A 7 12.41 -0.66 1.14
N GLN A 8 12.90 -1.89 1.13
CA GLN A 8 13.12 -2.66 -0.10
C GLN A 8 11.93 -3.59 -0.34
N ILE A 9 11.52 -3.69 -1.60
CA ILE A 9 10.50 -4.65 -2.04
C ILE A 9 11.14 -6.04 -2.06
N ASN A 10 10.44 -7.02 -1.50
CA ASN A 10 10.82 -8.43 -1.55
C ASN A 10 9.61 -9.31 -1.92
N GLU A 11 9.81 -10.62 -1.90
CA GLU A 11 8.75 -11.59 -2.23
C GLU A 11 7.51 -11.46 -1.32
N SER A 12 7.69 -11.15 -0.03
CA SER A 12 6.57 -10.89 0.88
C SER A 12 5.78 -9.67 0.44
N THR A 13 6.46 -8.59 0.02
CA THR A 13 5.80 -7.40 -0.52
C THR A 13 5.03 -7.73 -1.79
N ALA A 14 5.63 -8.52 -2.69
CA ALA A 14 5.02 -8.91 -3.96
C ALA A 14 3.76 -9.78 -3.77
N LYS A 15 3.76 -10.66 -2.77
CA LYS A 15 2.57 -11.44 -2.40
C LYS A 15 1.43 -10.53 -1.95
N ILE A 16 1.71 -9.60 -1.03
CA ILE A 16 0.71 -8.65 -0.52
C ILE A 16 0.19 -7.74 -1.63
N PHE A 17 1.07 -7.30 -2.55
CA PHE A 17 0.67 -6.56 -3.74
C PHE A 17 -0.37 -7.34 -4.56
N GLY A 18 -0.12 -8.63 -4.80
CA GLY A 18 -1.03 -9.48 -5.57
C GLY A 18 -2.40 -9.62 -4.92
N GLU A 19 -2.42 -9.77 -3.59
CA GLU A 19 -3.65 -9.81 -2.79
C GLU A 19 -4.45 -8.50 -2.94
N ILE A 20 -3.81 -7.35 -2.71
CA ILE A 20 -4.45 -6.03 -2.85
C ILE A 20 -4.96 -5.82 -4.29
N ALA A 21 -4.15 -6.15 -5.30
CA ALA A 21 -4.53 -5.98 -6.70
C ALA A 21 -5.74 -6.85 -7.08
N ALA A 22 -5.81 -8.09 -6.58
CA ALA A 22 -6.94 -8.98 -6.80
C ALA A 22 -8.22 -8.46 -6.11
N GLU A 23 -8.10 -7.96 -4.87
CA GLU A 23 -9.21 -7.35 -4.13
C GLU A 23 -9.76 -6.12 -4.86
N LEU A 24 -8.89 -5.19 -5.25
CA LEU A 24 -9.26 -3.97 -5.97
C LEU A 24 -9.90 -4.28 -7.32
N ARG A 25 -9.37 -5.27 -8.06
CA ARG A 25 -9.95 -5.73 -9.32
C ARG A 25 -11.35 -6.30 -9.11
N THR A 26 -11.53 -7.13 -8.08
CA THR A 26 -12.82 -7.74 -7.74
C THR A 26 -13.85 -6.67 -7.33
N ALA A 27 -13.42 -5.64 -6.61
CA ALA A 27 -14.26 -4.53 -6.18
C ALA A 27 -14.54 -3.48 -7.29
N GLY A 28 -13.92 -3.59 -8.46
CA GLY A 28 -14.04 -2.59 -9.53
C GLY A 28 -13.46 -1.22 -9.17
N LYS A 29 -12.38 -1.21 -8.36
CA LYS A 29 -11.70 0.00 -7.88
C LYS A 29 -10.21 0.00 -8.28
N PRO A 30 -9.89 0.09 -9.58
CA PRO A 30 -8.49 0.18 -9.99
C PRO A 30 -7.86 1.47 -9.46
N ILE A 31 -6.67 1.36 -8.87
CA ILE A 31 -5.78 2.47 -8.52
C ILE A 31 -4.44 2.29 -9.26
N GLN A 32 -3.49 3.22 -9.11
CA GLN A 32 -2.21 3.09 -9.80
C GLN A 32 -1.37 1.95 -9.21
N GLN A 33 -0.58 1.26 -10.03
CA GLN A 33 0.24 0.14 -9.56
C GLN A 33 1.25 0.56 -8.47
N ASN A 34 1.79 1.78 -8.55
CA ASN A 34 2.71 2.30 -7.54
C ASN A 34 2.04 2.47 -6.18
N ASP A 35 0.75 2.84 -6.15
CA ASP A 35 -0.01 2.96 -4.90
C ASP A 35 -0.16 1.59 -4.23
N ILE A 36 -0.39 0.55 -5.02
CA ILE A 36 -0.48 -0.82 -4.52
C ILE A 36 0.86 -1.26 -3.91
N TRP A 37 1.99 -0.92 -4.54
CA TRP A 37 3.32 -1.22 -3.98
C TRP A 37 3.59 -0.48 -2.66
N ILE A 38 3.23 0.80 -2.58
CA ILE A 38 3.35 1.60 -1.36
C ILE A 38 2.48 0.99 -0.26
N ALA A 39 1.23 0.66 -0.55
CA ALA A 39 0.32 0.04 0.39
C ALA A 39 0.80 -1.35 0.85
N ALA A 40 1.37 -2.15 -0.05
CA ALA A 40 1.93 -3.45 0.28
C ALA A 40 3.10 -3.34 1.26
N LEU A 41 4.00 -2.35 1.07
CA LEU A 41 5.08 -2.07 2.02
C LEU A 41 4.52 -1.66 3.39
N CYS A 42 3.54 -0.76 3.42
CA CYS A 42 2.87 -0.36 4.67
C CYS A 42 2.25 -1.56 5.39
N LYS A 43 1.50 -2.42 4.68
CA LYS A 43 0.89 -3.62 5.27
C LYS A 43 1.92 -4.64 5.74
N GLN A 44 2.99 -4.87 4.96
CA GLN A 44 4.07 -5.79 5.36
C GLN A 44 4.73 -5.37 6.67
N HIS A 45 4.97 -4.08 6.85
CA HIS A 45 5.69 -3.55 8.00
C HIS A 45 4.77 -3.07 9.14
N GLY A 46 3.45 -3.13 8.96
CA GLY A 46 2.48 -2.64 9.94
C GLY A 46 2.52 -1.12 10.15
N TYR A 47 2.91 -0.37 9.11
CA TYR A 47 3.01 1.09 9.16
C TYR A 47 1.74 1.76 8.64
N SER A 48 1.38 2.90 9.25
CA SER A 48 0.36 3.81 8.73
C SER A 48 0.90 4.55 7.50
N LEU A 49 0.05 4.75 6.49
CA LEU A 49 0.36 5.56 5.32
C LEU A 49 -0.13 6.99 5.51
N LEU A 50 0.78 7.97 5.50
CA LEU A 50 0.43 9.39 5.42
C LEU A 50 0.24 9.80 3.96
N THR A 51 -0.95 10.25 3.57
CA THR A 51 -1.24 10.64 2.17
C THR A 51 -2.40 11.62 2.05
N ALA A 52 -2.40 12.41 0.97
CA ALA A 52 -3.55 13.20 0.51
C ALA A 52 -4.37 12.48 -0.59
N ASP A 53 -3.87 11.35 -1.11
CA ASP A 53 -4.51 10.61 -2.19
C ASP A 53 -5.63 9.71 -1.65
N LYS A 54 -6.87 10.07 -1.97
CA LYS A 54 -8.07 9.35 -1.55
C LYS A 54 -8.21 7.97 -2.19
N GLY A 55 -7.39 7.61 -3.19
CA GLY A 55 -7.38 6.28 -3.81
C GLY A 55 -7.09 5.17 -2.80
N PHE A 56 -6.23 5.42 -1.81
CA PHE A 56 -5.84 4.44 -0.79
C PHE A 56 -6.99 3.98 0.12
N LYS A 57 -8.10 4.72 0.19
CA LYS A 57 -9.29 4.33 0.98
C LYS A 57 -9.93 3.04 0.50
N HIS A 58 -9.62 2.60 -0.72
CA HIS A 58 -10.17 1.38 -1.32
C HIS A 58 -9.38 0.13 -0.92
N ILE A 59 -8.23 0.27 -0.26
CA ILE A 59 -7.37 -0.85 0.14
C ILE A 59 -7.78 -1.33 1.53
N ILE A 60 -8.23 -2.58 1.62
CA ILE A 60 -8.70 -3.17 2.87
C ILE A 60 -7.51 -3.45 3.80
N GLY A 61 -7.66 -3.08 5.07
CA GLY A 61 -6.65 -3.34 6.10
C GLY A 61 -5.37 -2.51 5.95
N LEU A 62 -5.42 -1.39 5.22
CA LEU A 62 -4.38 -0.37 5.23
C LEU A 62 -4.78 0.71 6.23
N ASP A 63 -3.90 1.01 7.19
CA ASP A 63 -4.06 2.15 8.08
C ASP A 63 -3.58 3.43 7.40
N VAL A 64 -4.41 4.48 7.40
CA VAL A 64 -4.17 5.71 6.62
C VAL A 64 -4.37 6.94 7.49
N ILE A 65 -3.37 7.82 7.47
CA ILE A 65 -3.41 9.16 8.06
C ILE A 65 -3.56 10.16 6.92
N TRP A 66 -4.56 11.03 7.00
CA TRP A 66 -4.87 12.00 5.94
C TRP A 66 -4.17 13.33 6.20
N CYS A 67 -3.51 13.88 5.17
CA CYS A 67 -2.97 15.24 5.17
C CYS A 67 -3.70 16.19 4.20
#